data_AF-A0A2V8GW41-F1
#
_entry.id   AF-A0A2V8GW41-F1
#
_cell.length_a   1.000
_cell.length_b   1.000
_cell.length_c   1.000
_cell.angle_alpha   90.00
_cell.angle_beta   90.00
_cell.angle_gamma   90.00
#
_symmetry.space_group_name_H-M   'P 1'
#
loop_
_entity.id
_entity.type
_entity.pdbx_description
1 polymer ?
#
loop_
_entity_poly.entity_id
_entity_poly.type
_entity_poly.pdbx_seq_one_letter_code
_entity_poly.pdbx_strand_id
1 'polypeptide(L)'
;MVGAGAMMAGAPAAIGIGSVAAVAAPAGASAAVNVSLKDIARTAAREAERELILRMLTRTRWNRKEAAEILGISYKALLYKIKENGLDKAS
;
A
#
# COMPACT_ATOMS: atom_id res chain seq x y z
N MET A 1 46.77 -41.90 19.37
CA MET A 1 47.10 -40.47 19.14
C MET A 1 46.07 -39.95 18.16
N VAL A 2 44.93 -39.45 18.63
CA VAL A 2 44.72 -38.08 19.11
C VAL A 2 45.01 -37.06 18.01
N GLY A 3 43.92 -36.50 17.47
CA GLY A 3 43.78 -35.05 17.28
C GLY A 3 44.25 -34.45 15.96
N ALA A 4 43.28 -33.98 15.17
CA ALA A 4 43.17 -32.62 14.62
C ALA A 4 42.09 -32.67 13.51
N GLY A 5 40.90 -32.10 13.62
CA GLY A 5 40.50 -30.95 14.41
C GLY A 5 40.82 -29.65 13.68
N ALA A 6 40.11 -29.37 12.57
CA ALA A 6 39.97 -28.04 12.00
C ALA A 6 38.59 -27.98 11.31
N MET A 7 37.54 -27.32 11.84
CA MET A 7 37.39 -25.88 12.09
C MET A 7 37.64 -25.09 10.78
N MET A 8 36.78 -24.23 10.25
CA MET A 8 35.52 -23.59 10.64
C MET A 8 34.87 -23.16 9.31
N ALA A 9 33.58 -23.41 9.10
CA ALA A 9 32.52 -22.41 9.19
C ALA A 9 32.70 -21.21 8.24
N GLY A 10 31.87 -21.20 7.19
CA GLY A 10 31.72 -20.07 6.29
C GLY A 10 31.00 -18.89 6.95
N ALA A 11 31.30 -17.70 6.44
CA ALA A 11 30.53 -16.47 6.60
C ALA A 11 31.10 -15.41 5.62
N PRO A 12 30.36 -14.35 5.28
CA PRO A 12 28.93 -14.27 5.07
C PRO A 12 28.59 -13.64 3.69
N ALA A 13 27.50 -14.10 3.08
CA ALA A 13 26.86 -13.35 1.99
C ALA A 13 26.33 -12.03 2.58
N ALA A 14 26.91 -10.92 2.13
CA ALA A 14 26.48 -9.59 2.50
C ALA A 14 25.00 -9.39 2.09
N ILE A 15 24.13 -9.26 3.08
CA ILE A 15 22.76 -8.82 2.87
C ILE A 15 22.84 -7.34 2.51
N GLY A 16 22.72 -7.05 1.22
CA GLY A 16 22.56 -5.70 0.70
C GLY A 16 21.23 -5.12 1.16
N ILE A 17 21.20 -4.56 2.37
CA ILE A 17 20.15 -3.64 2.77
C ILE A 17 20.45 -2.27 2.18
N GLY A 18 19.45 -1.70 1.51
CA GLY A 18 19.35 -0.25 1.33
C GLY A 18 19.57 0.25 -0.09
N SER A 19 18.50 0.26 -0.87
CA SER A 19 18.12 1.49 -1.56
C SER A 19 16.63 1.44 -1.92
N VAL A 20 15.78 1.79 -0.95
CA VAL A 20 14.40 2.20 -1.26
C VAL A 20 14.49 3.62 -1.81
N ALA A 21 14.64 3.72 -3.12
CA ALA A 21 14.65 4.98 -3.84
C ALA A 21 13.34 5.73 -3.57
N ALA A 22 13.49 6.81 -2.80
CA ALA A 22 12.70 8.03 -2.79
C ALA A 22 11.18 7.88 -3.05
N VAL A 23 10.41 7.74 -1.96
CA VAL A 23 9.03 8.23 -1.97
C VAL A 23 9.07 9.74 -2.13
N ALA A 24 8.54 10.22 -3.25
CA ALA A 24 8.35 11.63 -3.52
C ALA A 24 7.43 12.23 -2.45
N ALA A 25 8.00 13.10 -1.62
CA ALA A 25 7.25 13.91 -0.68
C ALA A 25 6.42 14.95 -1.44
N PRO A 26 5.10 15.09 -1.21
CA PRO A 26 4.43 16.33 -1.54
C PRO A 26 4.83 17.38 -0.50
N ALA A 27 5.57 18.38 -0.97
CA ALA A 27 5.88 19.59 -0.23
C ALA A 27 4.58 20.31 0.17
N GLY A 28 4.29 20.34 1.47
CA GLY A 28 3.14 21.07 1.99
C GLY A 28 2.82 20.75 3.45
N ALA A 29 3.71 21.05 4.39
CA ALA A 29 3.35 21.06 5.81
C ALA A 29 4.24 22.01 6.61
N SER A 30 4.12 23.31 6.36
CA SER A 30 4.48 24.31 7.35
C SER A 30 3.25 24.59 8.21
N ALA A 31 3.04 23.73 9.19
CA ALA A 31 2.30 24.00 10.42
C ALA A 31 2.53 22.78 11.31
N ALA A 32 3.21 22.96 12.43
CA ALA A 32 3.32 21.96 13.48
C ALA A 32 1.94 21.72 14.09
N VAL A 33 1.09 20.97 13.37
CA VAL A 33 -0.14 20.38 13.90
C VAL A 33 0.30 19.09 14.57
N ASN A 34 -0.15 18.84 15.78
CA ASN A 34 0.04 17.56 16.46
C ASN A 34 -0.57 16.44 15.61
N VAL A 35 0.20 15.88 14.66
CA VAL A 35 -0.26 14.80 13.79
C VAL A 35 -0.24 13.53 14.63
N SER A 36 -1.43 13.06 15.01
CA SER A 36 -1.55 11.78 15.71
C SER A 36 -1.24 10.64 14.76
N LEU A 37 -0.59 9.58 15.25
CA LEU A 37 -0.42 8.33 14.49
C LEU A 37 -1.76 7.79 13.96
N LYS A 38 -2.87 8.07 14.67
CA LYS A 38 -4.22 7.73 14.23
C LYS A 38 -4.63 8.44 12.94
N ASP A 39 -4.25 9.70 12.76
CA ASP A 39 -4.59 10.49 11.58
C ASP A 39 -3.77 10.05 10.36
N ILE A 40 -2.50 9.70 10.58
CA ILE A 40 -1.64 9.10 9.55
C ILE A 40 -2.22 7.76 9.11
N ALA A 41 -2.55 6.87 10.06
CA ALA A 41 -3.14 5.57 9.75
C ALA A 41 -4.47 5.70 8.99
N ARG A 42 -5.34 6.64 9.38
CA ARG A 42 -6.59 6.91 8.67
C ARG A 42 -6.36 7.41 7.25
N THR A 43 -5.32 8.21 7.04
CA THR A 43 -5.00 8.76 5.71
C THR A 43 -4.40 7.68 4.81
N ALA A 44 -3.44 6.91 5.31
CA ALA A 44 -2.89 5.76 4.61
C ALA A 44 -3.97 4.72 4.25
N ALA A 45 -4.89 4.43 5.17
CA ALA A 45 -6.00 3.52 4.91
C ALA A 45 -6.92 4.02 3.78
N ARG A 46 -7.22 5.33 3.74
CA ARG A 46 -8.02 5.94 2.66
C ARG A 46 -7.33 5.84 1.30
N GLU A 47 -6.03 6.10 1.27
CA GLU A 47 -5.23 5.98 0.03
C GLU A 47 -5.19 4.55 -0.48
N ALA A 48 -4.94 3.57 0.41
CA ALA A 48 -4.95 2.15 0.07
C ALA A 48 -6.33 1.69 -0.43
N GLU A 49 -7.42 2.14 0.22
CA GLU A 49 -8.78 1.84 -0.21
C GLU A 49 -9.06 2.39 -1.62
N ARG A 50 -8.71 3.66 -1.86
CA ARG A 50 -8.86 4.31 -3.17
C ARG A 50 -8.12 3.56 -4.27
N GLU A 51 -6.86 3.20 -4.00
CA GLU A 51 -6.03 2.49 -4.95
C GLU A 51 -6.60 1.11 -5.28
N LEU A 52 -7.06 0.37 -4.27
CA LEU A 52 -7.65 -0.95 -4.45
C LEU A 52 -8.93 -0.88 -5.30
N ILE A 53 -9.80 0.09 -5.02
CA ILE A 53 -11.03 0.31 -5.79
C ILE A 53 -10.71 0.64 -7.25
N LEU A 54 -9.75 1.54 -7.49
CA LEU A 54 -9.34 1.92 -8.84
C LEU A 54 -8.78 0.70 -9.60
N ARG A 55 -7.87 -0.07 -8.97
CA ARG A 55 -7.30 -1.27 -9.57
C ARG A 55 -8.39 -2.28 -9.96
N MET A 56 -9.39 -2.50 -9.10
CA MET A 56 -10.48 -3.43 -9.39
C MET A 56 -11.39 -2.91 -10.51
N LEU A 57 -11.73 -1.62 -10.50
CA LEU A 57 -12.51 -1.02 -11.59
C LEU A 57 -11.78 -1.12 -12.93
N THR A 58 -10.47 -0.85 -12.98
CA THR A 58 -9.70 -1.01 -14.22
C THR A 58 -9.66 -2.48 -14.67
N ARG A 59 -9.46 -3.42 -13.73
CA ARG A 59 -9.44 -4.86 -14.03
C ARG A 59 -10.76 -5.36 -14.60
N THR A 60 -11.89 -4.88 -14.08
CA THR A 60 -13.23 -5.26 -14.55
C THR A 60 -13.75 -4.38 -15.69
N ARG A 61 -12.90 -3.53 -16.29
CA ARG A 61 -13.28 -2.58 -17.35
C ARG A 61 -14.47 -1.69 -16.94
N TRP A 62 -14.42 -1.18 -15.71
CA TRP A 62 -15.45 -0.36 -15.08
C TRP A 62 -16.79 -1.06 -14.86
N ASN A 63 -16.82 -2.40 -14.90
CA ASN A 63 -17.97 -3.16 -14.45
C ASN A 63 -18.10 -3.06 -12.92
N ARG A 64 -18.91 -2.10 -12.47
CA ARG A 64 -19.14 -1.79 -11.06
C ARG A 64 -19.78 -2.94 -10.28
N LYS A 65 -20.64 -3.75 -10.90
CA LYS A 65 -21.24 -4.91 -10.22
C LYS A 65 -20.18 -5.96 -9.90
N GLU A 66 -19.42 -6.35 -10.91
CA GLU A 66 -18.36 -7.34 -10.78
C GLU A 66 -17.23 -6.86 -9.86
N ALA A 67 -16.87 -5.57 -9.92
CA ALA A 67 -15.90 -4.98 -8.99
C ALA A 67 -16.38 -5.05 -7.54
N ALA A 68 -17.67 -4.81 -7.28
CA ALA A 68 -18.24 -4.91 -5.93
C ALA A 68 -18.21 -6.36 -5.42
N GLU A 69 -18.54 -7.33 -6.27
CA GLU A 69 -18.47 -8.75 -5.92
C GLU A 69 -17.03 -9.20 -5.62
N ILE A 70 -16.05 -8.80 -6.43
CA ILE A 70 -14.63 -9.13 -6.20
C ILE A 70 -14.11 -8.47 -4.93
N LEU A 71 -14.52 -7.23 -4.64
CA LEU A 71 -14.15 -6.50 -3.43
C LEU A 71 -14.90 -7.00 -2.17
N GLY A 72 -15.93 -7.84 -2.34
CA GLY A 72 -16.74 -8.36 -1.24
C GLY A 72 -17.58 -7.29 -0.53
N ILE A 73 -17.88 -6.18 -1.20
CA ILE A 73 -18.68 -5.08 -0.64
C ILE A 73 -20.02 -4.96 -1.37
N SER A 74 -21.01 -4.37 -0.70
CA SER A 74 -22.28 -4.07 -1.37
C SER A 74 -22.07 -3.11 -2.54
N TYR A 75 -22.85 -3.30 -3.61
CA TYR A 75 -22.84 -2.40 -4.76
C TYR A 75 -23.04 -0.92 -4.37
N LYS A 76 -23.92 -0.68 -3.38
CA LYS A 76 -24.19 0.67 -2.86
C LYS A 76 -22.96 1.25 -2.14
N ALA A 77 -22.22 0.45 -1.37
CA ALA A 77 -20.97 0.89 -0.76
C ALA A 77 -19.93 1.25 -1.82
N LEU A 78 -19.76 0.42 -2.85
CA LEU A 78 -18.84 0.72 -3.96
C LEU A 78 -19.17 2.08 -4.61
N LEU A 79 -20.45 2.34 -4.90
CA LEU A 79 -20.87 3.62 -5.49
C LEU A 79 -20.51 4.82 -4.59
N TYR A 80 -20.72 4.71 -3.29
CA TYR A 80 -20.32 5.78 -2.36
C TYR A 80 -18.81 5.96 -2.36
N LYS A 81 -18.04 4.87 -2.30
CA LYS A 81 -16.58 4.94 -2.32
C LYS A 81 -16.03 5.53 -3.61
N ILE A 82 -16.62 5.23 -4.76
CA ILE A 82 -16.24 5.85 -6.04
C ILE A 82 -16.46 7.36 -5.98
N LYS A 83 -17.61 7.80 -5.47
CA LYS A 83 -17.95 9.23 -5.35
C LYS A 83 -17.06 9.95 -4.33
N GLU A 84 -16.81 9.34 -3.17
CA GLU A 84 -15.93 9.90 -2.12
C GLU A 84 -14.50 10.09 -2.62
N ASN A 85 -14.02 9.15 -3.45
CA ASN A 85 -12.66 9.16 -3.99
C ASN A 85 -12.51 9.91 -5.33
N GLY A 86 -13.60 10.52 -5.83
CA GLY A 86 -13.63 11.26 -7.10
C GLY A 86 -13.30 10.40 -8.33
N LEU A 87 -13.57 9.09 -8.24
CA LEU A 87 -13.28 8.11 -9.29
C LEU A 87 -14.37 8.07 -10.38
N ASP A 88 -15.44 8.85 -10.23
CA ASP A 88 -16.56 8.96 -11.16
C ASP A 88 -16.23 9.73 -12.44
N LYS A 89 -15.21 10.59 -12.42
CA LYS A 89 -14.83 11.46 -13.56
C LYS A 89 -13.67 10.92 -14.40
N ALA A 90 -13.10 9.78 -14.01
CA ALA A 90 -11.97 9.16 -14.69
C ALA A 90 -12.39 8.16 -15.79
N SER A 91 -13.68 8.13 -16.14
CA SER A 91 -14.27 7.25 -17.16
C SER A 91 -14.94 8.03 -18.27
#